data_AF-A0A8S1ZQL4-F1
#
_entry.id   AF-A0A8S1ZQL4-F1
#
_cell.length_a   1.000
_cell.length_b   1.000
_cell.length_c   1.000
_cell.angle_alpha   90.00
_cell.angle_beta   90.00
_cell.angle_gamma   90.00
#
_symmetry.space_group_name_H-M   'P 1'
#
loop_
_entity.id
_entity.type
_entity.pdbx_description
1 polymer ?
#
loop_
_entity_poly.entity_id
_entity_poly.type
_entity_poly.pdbx_seq_one_letter_code
_entity_poly.pdbx_strand_id
1 'polypeptide(L)'
;MANASGFFTHPSIPNLRSRIHVPIRVSGSGFCVSSRFSKRVLCSSVSSIDKHASSSPSEYQRPRLVPSGCKLIGCGSAVPSLLISNDDLAKIVDTNDEWIATRTGIRNRRVVSGKDSLVGLAVEAATKALEMAEVVPEDIDLVLMCTSTPDDLFGAAPQIQKALGCTKNPLAYDITAACSGFVLGLVSAACHIRGGGFKNVLVIGADSLSRFVDWTDRGTCILFGDAAGAVVVQACDIEDDGLFSFDVHSDGDGRRHLNASVKESQNDGESSSNGSVFGDFPPKQSSYSCIQMNGKEVFRFAVKCVPQSIESALQKAGLPASAIDWLLLHQANQRIIDSVATRLHFPPERVISNLANYGNTSAASIPLALDEAVRSGKVKPGHTIATSGVLNFQRGFQPQDTDIILASFPKSGTTWLKALTVALLERLKNRSSDDHHLLLTDNPHGIVPFFEIDMYNESSSPDLAKFSSFPRLFLTHMPLTAMHETLKESPCKIVGTVYYGPFWEHHLSYWKGSLENHNHVLFMRYEEMKSKPRDQIKRLADFLDCPFTKEEEESGSVDEILDLCSLRNLSSLEINKTQKTNNVDHKSYFRKGEVGDWKNYLTPEMENKIDMIIQEKLQGSGLKF
;
A
#
# COMPACT_ATOMS: atom_id res chain seq x y z
N MET A 1 -4.62 27.79 13.14
CA MET A 1 -3.22 28.31 13.12
C MET A 1 -2.29 27.17 13.47
N ALA A 2 -1.22 26.95 12.70
CA ALA A 2 -0.24 25.90 12.96
C ALA A 2 1.16 26.51 13.17
N ASN A 3 1.96 25.92 14.07
CA ASN A 3 3.35 26.34 14.22
C ASN A 3 4.21 25.61 13.17
N ALA A 4 4.79 26.37 12.25
CA ALA A 4 5.65 25.87 11.17
C ALA A 4 7.05 25.42 11.64
N SER A 5 7.33 25.37 12.95
CA SER A 5 8.65 24.99 13.50
C SER A 5 9.19 23.65 12.99
N GLY A 6 8.32 22.72 12.62
CA GLY A 6 8.71 21.43 12.02
C GLY A 6 9.32 21.54 10.61
N PHE A 7 9.07 22.63 9.87
CA PHE A 7 9.70 22.90 8.57
C PHE A 7 11.09 23.53 8.70
N PHE A 8 11.41 24.11 9.85
CA PHE A 8 12.62 24.90 10.10
C PHE A 8 13.51 24.31 11.20
N THR A 9 13.44 23.00 11.42
CA THR A 9 14.40 22.30 12.29
C THR A 9 15.78 22.29 11.62
N HIS A 10 16.59 23.32 11.87
CA HIS A 10 18.04 23.19 11.73
C HIS A 10 18.50 21.98 12.55
N PRO A 11 19.40 21.11 12.02
CA PRO A 11 19.86 19.91 12.72
C PRO A 11 20.62 20.31 13.99
N SER A 12 19.89 20.36 15.10
CA SER A 12 20.42 20.75 16.41
C SER A 12 21.12 19.52 16.98
N ILE A 13 22.44 19.44 16.78
CA ILE A 13 23.27 18.31 17.23
C ILE A 13 23.05 18.07 18.74
N PRO A 14 22.58 16.88 19.16
CA PRO A 14 22.41 16.58 20.58
C PRO A 14 23.78 16.37 21.23
N ASN A 15 24.30 17.38 21.92
CA ASN A 15 25.55 17.29 22.68
C ASN A 15 25.34 16.58 24.02
N LEU A 16 25.45 15.24 24.01
CA LEU A 16 25.50 14.42 25.21
C LEU A 16 26.92 13.89 25.44
N ARG A 17 27.66 14.53 26.37
CA ARG A 17 28.78 13.91 27.13
C ARG A 17 29.23 14.80 28.29
N SER A 18 28.94 14.36 29.51
CA SER A 18 29.43 14.95 30.75
C SER A 18 30.32 13.98 31.53
N ARG A 19 31.56 14.39 31.83
CA ARG A 19 32.30 14.01 33.05
C ARG A 19 33.28 15.15 33.39
N ILE A 20 33.12 15.76 34.58
CA ILE A 20 34.13 16.03 35.63
C ILE A 20 35.38 16.86 35.20
N HIS A 21 35.87 17.97 35.82
CA HIS A 21 35.74 18.55 37.19
C HIS A 21 36.02 20.08 37.22
N VAL A 22 35.53 20.78 38.28
CA VAL A 22 35.97 22.03 39.00
C VAL A 22 36.53 23.28 38.24
N PRO A 23 36.03 24.50 38.57
CA PRO A 23 36.72 25.78 38.33
C PRO A 23 37.22 26.50 39.62
N ILE A 24 38.28 27.31 39.50
CA ILE A 24 38.65 28.39 40.45
C ILE A 24 38.54 29.75 39.73
N ARG A 25 38.07 30.79 40.44
CA ARG A 25 37.86 32.16 39.92
C ARG A 25 39.18 32.90 39.63
N VAL A 26 39.13 33.88 38.71
CA VAL A 26 39.31 35.35 38.96
C VAL A 26 38.97 36.14 37.67
N SER A 27 38.66 37.43 37.82
CA SER A 27 38.09 38.37 36.84
C SER A 27 39.06 39.03 35.84
N GLY A 28 38.56 39.49 34.69
CA GLY A 28 39.25 40.43 33.79
C GLY A 28 38.42 40.86 32.57
N SER A 29 38.53 42.12 32.15
CA SER A 29 37.80 42.76 31.04
C SER A 29 38.57 42.76 29.72
N GLY A 30 37.91 42.75 28.55
CA GLY A 30 38.56 43.22 27.31
C GLY A 30 37.98 42.77 25.95
N PHE A 31 37.94 43.73 25.04
CA PHE A 31 37.59 43.72 23.61
C PHE A 31 38.00 42.50 22.73
N CYS A 32 37.04 42.09 21.88
CA CYS A 32 37.10 41.97 20.40
C CYS A 32 38.15 41.09 19.65
N VAL A 33 37.65 40.47 18.56
CA VAL A 33 38.34 39.93 17.36
C VAL A 33 38.89 38.48 17.37
N SER A 34 38.14 37.63 16.65
CA SER A 34 38.56 36.49 15.80
C SER A 34 38.93 35.10 16.36
N SER A 35 38.33 34.11 15.66
CA SER A 35 38.86 32.78 15.31
C SER A 35 38.71 31.58 16.27
N ARG A 36 38.20 30.49 15.65
CA ARG A 36 38.36 29.04 15.94
C ARG A 36 37.85 28.44 17.27
N PHE A 37 37.07 27.37 17.09
CA PHE A 37 36.86 26.19 17.96
C PHE A 37 37.38 26.21 19.41
N SER A 38 36.51 25.98 20.40
CA SER A 38 36.19 24.60 20.89
C SER A 38 35.18 24.59 22.06
N LYS A 39 34.72 23.39 22.43
CA LYS A 39 33.64 23.07 23.38
C LYS A 39 34.03 23.27 24.85
N ARG A 40 33.05 23.59 25.72
CA ARG A 40 32.42 22.60 26.64
C ARG A 40 31.23 23.14 27.43
N VAL A 41 30.42 22.18 27.90
CA VAL A 41 29.11 22.31 28.56
C VAL A 41 29.25 21.98 30.05
N LEU A 42 28.37 22.51 30.90
CA LEU A 42 27.95 21.81 32.12
C LEU A 42 26.53 22.21 32.56
N CYS A 43 25.68 21.20 32.75
CA CYS A 43 24.39 21.32 33.44
C CYS A 43 24.55 20.81 34.87
N SER A 44 23.74 21.33 35.79
CA SER A 44 23.35 20.59 37.00
C SER A 44 21.94 20.98 37.43
N SER A 45 21.19 19.99 37.87
CA SER A 45 19.83 20.08 38.39
C SER A 45 19.81 20.41 39.89
N VAL A 46 18.61 20.75 40.38
CA VAL A 46 17.96 20.34 41.65
C VAL A 46 17.16 21.49 42.27
N SER A 47 15.98 21.13 42.78
CA SER A 47 15.00 21.96 43.48
C SER A 47 15.52 22.65 44.74
N SER A 48 15.07 23.88 44.99
CA SER A 48 14.18 24.17 46.13
C SER A 48 13.61 25.60 46.08
N ILE A 49 12.55 25.79 46.88
CA ILE A 49 11.68 26.96 47.01
C ILE A 49 12.46 28.20 47.47
N ASP A 50 12.22 29.36 46.83
CA ASP A 50 11.83 30.54 47.61
C ASP A 50 10.98 31.56 46.83
N LYS A 51 10.15 32.30 47.56
CA LYS A 51 9.19 33.26 47.00
C LYS A 51 9.84 34.61 46.71
N HIS A 52 9.61 35.18 45.53
CA HIS A 52 9.30 36.61 45.41
C HIS A 52 8.47 36.87 44.15
N ALA A 53 7.45 37.72 44.28
CA ALA A 53 6.52 38.02 43.21
C ALA A 53 7.08 39.06 42.23
N SER A 54 7.12 38.71 40.95
CA SER A 54 7.05 39.65 39.84
C SER A 54 6.09 39.08 38.78
N SER A 55 5.39 39.96 38.07
CA SER A 55 4.25 39.61 37.22
C SER A 55 4.61 38.62 36.11
N SER A 56 4.08 37.40 36.20
CA SER A 56 4.14 36.43 35.09
C SER A 56 3.24 36.89 33.94
N PRO A 57 3.69 36.79 32.67
CA PRO A 57 2.76 36.85 31.55
C PRO A 57 1.78 35.68 31.68
N SER A 58 0.51 35.90 31.32
CA SER A 58 -0.53 34.87 31.44
C SER A 58 -0.10 33.59 30.73
N GLU A 59 0.14 32.51 31.48
CA GLU A 59 0.29 31.19 30.89
C GLU A 59 -1.00 30.87 30.14
N TYR A 60 -0.94 30.86 28.81
CA TYR A 60 -1.97 30.28 27.98
C TYR A 60 -1.99 28.77 28.27
N GLN A 61 -2.75 28.37 29.27
CA GLN A 61 -3.14 26.98 29.46
C GLN A 61 -3.89 26.56 28.21
N ARG A 62 -3.20 25.83 27.33
CA ARG A 62 -3.84 25.19 26.18
C ARG A 62 -4.97 24.31 26.73
N PRO A 63 -6.19 24.40 26.19
CA PRO A 63 -7.26 23.49 26.55
C PRO A 63 -6.73 22.06 26.43
N ARG A 64 -6.71 21.32 27.54
CA ARG A 64 -6.42 19.89 27.49
C ARG A 64 -7.65 19.24 26.88
N LEU A 65 -7.48 18.70 25.69
CA LEU A 65 -8.49 17.86 25.05
C LEU A 65 -8.79 16.69 26.00
N VAL A 66 -10.07 16.55 26.38
CA VAL A 66 -10.54 15.39 27.13
C VAL A 66 -10.68 14.25 26.12
N PRO A 67 -10.04 13.09 26.33
CA PRO A 67 -10.23 11.93 25.46
C PRO A 67 -11.71 11.58 25.39
N SER A 68 -12.27 11.60 24.19
CA SER A 68 -13.68 11.30 23.92
C SER A 68 -13.74 10.07 23.02
N GLY A 69 -14.59 9.10 23.36
CA GLY A 69 -14.91 7.98 22.48
C GLY A 69 -15.89 8.39 21.38
N CYS A 70 -16.22 7.47 20.48
CA CYS A 70 -17.30 7.67 19.52
C CYS A 70 -18.15 6.43 19.31
N LYS A 71 -19.46 6.60 19.08
CA LYS A 71 -20.40 5.51 18.83
C LYS A 71 -21.36 5.84 17.69
N LEU A 72 -21.86 4.81 17.02
CA LEU A 72 -22.88 4.95 15.98
C LEU A 72 -24.25 5.01 16.67
N ILE A 73 -25.06 6.05 16.40
CA ILE A 73 -26.34 6.27 17.11
C ILE A 73 -27.58 6.22 16.21
N GLY A 74 -27.40 6.29 14.89
CA GLY A 74 -28.50 6.12 13.94
C GLY A 74 -27.99 5.85 12.53
N CYS A 75 -28.79 5.17 11.73
CA CYS A 75 -28.50 4.84 10.34
C CYS A 75 -29.75 4.97 9.46
N GLY A 76 -29.54 5.18 8.17
CA GLY A 76 -30.60 5.43 7.20
C GLY A 76 -30.13 5.19 5.78
N SER A 77 -31.05 4.84 4.88
CA SER A 77 -30.72 4.53 3.49
C SER A 77 -31.80 4.99 2.51
N ALA A 78 -31.39 5.18 1.26
CA ALA A 78 -32.27 5.54 0.15
C ALA A 78 -31.75 4.91 -1.15
N VAL A 79 -32.67 4.51 -2.01
CA VAL A 79 -32.36 3.88 -3.30
C VAL A 79 -33.28 4.40 -4.40
N PRO A 80 -32.82 4.49 -5.66
CA PRO A 80 -33.67 4.86 -6.78
C PRO A 80 -34.90 3.97 -6.94
N SER A 81 -35.94 4.56 -7.53
CA SER A 81 -37.20 3.85 -7.81
C SER A 81 -37.06 2.80 -8.91
N LEU A 82 -36.25 3.06 -9.94
CA LEU A 82 -36.03 2.13 -11.06
C LEU A 82 -35.20 0.92 -10.60
N LEU A 83 -35.82 -0.25 -10.67
CA LEU A 83 -35.21 -1.56 -10.50
C LEU A 83 -34.94 -2.16 -11.88
N ILE A 84 -33.73 -2.70 -12.05
CA ILE A 84 -33.33 -3.49 -13.23
C ILE A 84 -33.00 -4.90 -12.74
N SER A 85 -33.71 -5.89 -13.26
CA SER A 85 -33.45 -7.30 -12.99
C SER A 85 -32.43 -7.89 -13.98
N ASN A 86 -31.88 -9.06 -13.67
CA ASN A 86 -31.06 -9.83 -14.62
C ASN A 86 -31.82 -10.16 -15.93
N ASP A 87 -33.14 -10.39 -15.85
CA ASP A 87 -33.98 -10.65 -17.03
C ASP A 87 -34.19 -9.39 -17.89
N ASP A 88 -34.07 -8.20 -17.30
CA ASP A 88 -34.04 -6.94 -18.05
C ASP A 88 -32.70 -6.73 -18.74
N LEU A 89 -31.59 -7.08 -18.09
CA LEU A 89 -30.25 -7.06 -18.70
C LEU A 89 -30.15 -8.04 -19.89
N ALA A 90 -30.78 -9.21 -19.80
CA ALA A 90 -30.84 -10.19 -20.88
C ALA A 90 -31.55 -9.69 -22.16
N LYS A 91 -32.30 -8.58 -22.07
CA LYS A 91 -32.94 -7.92 -23.24
C LYS A 91 -32.01 -6.94 -23.97
N ILE A 92 -30.88 -6.57 -23.36
CA ILE A 92 -29.93 -5.58 -23.90
C ILE A 92 -28.52 -6.12 -24.17
N VAL A 93 -28.10 -7.19 -23.47
CA VAL A 93 -26.81 -7.87 -23.68
C VAL A 93 -26.95 -9.40 -23.61
N ASP A 94 -26.04 -10.12 -24.27
CA ASP A 94 -25.98 -11.59 -24.26
C ASP A 94 -25.58 -12.14 -22.87
N THR A 95 -26.60 -12.42 -22.05
CA THR A 95 -26.51 -12.90 -20.67
C THR A 95 -27.84 -13.51 -20.19
N ASN A 96 -27.88 -14.04 -18.96
CA ASN A 96 -29.10 -14.49 -18.27
C ASN A 96 -28.92 -14.50 -16.74
N ASP A 97 -30.02 -14.64 -15.99
CA ASP A 97 -29.98 -14.66 -14.51
C ASP A 97 -29.05 -15.73 -13.93
N GLU A 98 -29.12 -16.97 -14.42
CA GLU A 98 -28.31 -18.07 -13.90
C GLU A 98 -26.80 -17.75 -14.00
N TRP A 99 -26.37 -17.21 -15.15
CA TRP A 99 -24.98 -16.83 -15.40
C TRP A 99 -24.53 -15.66 -14.54
N ILE A 100 -25.36 -14.63 -14.35
CA ILE A 100 -25.04 -13.49 -13.50
C ILE A 100 -25.02 -13.92 -12.02
N ALA A 101 -26.14 -14.46 -11.52
CA ALA A 101 -26.31 -14.80 -10.12
C ALA A 101 -25.25 -15.80 -9.62
N THR A 102 -24.88 -16.80 -10.42
CA THR A 102 -23.81 -17.76 -10.06
C THR A 102 -22.42 -17.12 -10.02
N ARG A 103 -22.19 -16.04 -10.78
CA ARG A 103 -20.88 -15.36 -10.86
C ARG A 103 -20.74 -14.16 -9.93
N THR A 104 -21.84 -13.56 -9.49
CA THR A 104 -21.84 -12.30 -8.73
C THR A 104 -22.70 -12.33 -7.46
N GLY A 105 -23.69 -13.22 -7.38
CA GLY A 105 -24.76 -13.18 -6.38
C GLY A 105 -25.81 -12.08 -6.62
N ILE A 106 -25.68 -11.28 -7.67
CA ILE A 106 -26.57 -10.15 -7.99
C ILE A 106 -27.78 -10.67 -8.78
N ARG A 107 -28.99 -10.20 -8.41
CA ARG A 107 -30.26 -10.50 -9.11
C ARG A 107 -30.97 -9.25 -9.61
N ASN A 108 -30.88 -8.19 -8.83
CA ASN A 108 -31.49 -6.89 -9.11
C ASN A 108 -30.48 -5.78 -8.79
N ARG A 109 -30.64 -4.65 -9.47
CA ARG A 109 -29.94 -3.40 -9.18
C ARG A 109 -30.93 -2.25 -9.16
N ARG A 110 -30.63 -1.21 -8.37
CA ARG A 110 -31.33 0.08 -8.45
C ARG A 110 -30.49 1.05 -9.24
N VAL A 111 -31.10 1.88 -10.08
CA VAL A 111 -30.38 2.91 -10.86
C VAL A 111 -31.16 4.22 -10.93
N VAL A 112 -30.43 5.34 -10.94
CA VAL A 112 -31.03 6.68 -11.04
C VAL A 112 -31.75 6.86 -12.38
N SER A 113 -32.94 7.44 -12.32
CA SER A 113 -33.82 7.66 -13.47
C SER A 113 -34.67 8.93 -13.32
N GLY A 114 -35.01 9.58 -14.43
CA GLY A 114 -35.99 10.68 -14.45
C GLY A 114 -35.62 11.87 -13.56
N LYS A 115 -36.14 11.89 -12.32
CA LYS A 115 -35.94 12.95 -11.32
C LYS A 115 -34.97 12.58 -10.18
N ASP A 116 -34.44 11.36 -10.17
CA ASP A 116 -33.49 10.92 -9.14
C ASP A 116 -32.18 11.74 -9.22
N SER A 117 -31.71 12.26 -8.09
CA SER A 117 -30.40 12.90 -7.95
C SER A 117 -29.60 12.26 -6.81
N LEU A 118 -28.27 12.28 -6.90
CA LEU A 118 -27.43 11.66 -5.87
C LEU A 118 -27.55 12.44 -4.56
N VAL A 119 -27.62 13.77 -4.65
CA VAL A 119 -27.89 14.66 -3.51
C VAL A 119 -29.24 14.35 -2.87
N GLY A 120 -30.30 14.10 -3.65
CA GLY A 120 -31.62 13.77 -3.13
C GLY A 120 -31.64 12.46 -2.33
N LEU A 121 -31.02 11.41 -2.87
CA LEU A 121 -30.85 10.13 -2.17
C LEU A 121 -30.02 10.30 -0.89
N ALA A 122 -28.93 11.07 -0.95
CA ALA A 122 -28.08 11.36 0.21
C ALA A 122 -28.84 12.11 1.32
N VAL A 123 -29.67 13.09 0.97
CA VAL A 123 -30.55 13.82 1.91
C VAL A 123 -31.59 12.89 2.52
N GLU A 124 -32.24 12.01 1.74
CA GLU A 124 -33.22 11.06 2.26
C GLU A 124 -32.58 10.04 3.22
N ALA A 125 -31.42 9.47 2.86
CA ALA A 125 -30.67 8.56 3.73
C ALA A 125 -30.22 9.24 5.03
N ALA A 126 -29.70 10.48 4.93
CA ALA A 126 -29.30 11.28 6.08
C ALA A 126 -30.48 11.62 6.99
N THR A 127 -31.64 12.01 6.44
CA THR A 127 -32.85 12.32 7.21
C THR A 127 -33.27 11.10 8.04
N LYS A 128 -33.36 9.92 7.43
CA LYS A 128 -33.69 8.66 8.14
C LYS A 128 -32.67 8.27 9.21
N ALA A 129 -31.40 8.64 9.03
CA ALA A 129 -30.34 8.39 10.02
C ALA A 129 -30.44 9.34 11.21
N LEU A 130 -30.76 10.62 10.97
CA LEU A 130 -31.01 11.63 12.00
C LEU A 130 -32.29 11.35 12.79
N GLU A 131 -33.36 10.94 12.11
CA GLU A 131 -34.60 10.46 12.73
C GLU A 131 -34.35 9.26 13.66
N MET A 132 -33.58 8.26 13.22
CA MET A 132 -33.20 7.11 14.06
C MET A 132 -32.32 7.53 15.25
N ALA A 133 -31.46 8.52 15.07
CA ALA A 133 -30.54 9.02 16.09
C ALA A 133 -31.20 9.98 17.10
N GLU A 134 -32.44 10.43 16.84
CA GLU A 134 -33.10 11.54 17.54
C GLU A 134 -32.26 12.85 17.55
N VAL A 135 -31.44 13.06 16.50
CA VAL A 135 -30.57 14.25 16.35
C VAL A 135 -31.19 15.25 15.39
N VAL A 136 -31.41 16.48 15.86
CA VAL A 136 -31.88 17.59 15.02
C VAL A 136 -30.77 18.14 14.10
N PRO A 137 -31.08 18.63 12.89
CA PRO A 137 -30.07 19.14 11.94
C PRO A 137 -29.19 20.27 12.50
N GLU A 138 -29.70 21.05 13.46
CA GLU A 138 -28.98 22.09 14.17
C GLU A 138 -27.79 21.56 14.97
N ASP A 139 -27.83 20.32 15.47
CA ASP A 139 -26.81 19.76 16.36
C ASP A 139 -25.75 18.93 15.65
N ILE A 140 -25.80 18.87 14.31
CA ILE A 140 -24.72 18.35 13.47
C ILE A 140 -23.56 19.35 13.45
N ASP A 141 -22.34 18.89 13.74
CA ASP A 141 -21.12 19.71 13.70
C ASP A 141 -20.33 19.52 12.38
N LEU A 142 -20.50 18.36 11.73
CA LEU A 142 -19.78 17.96 10.52
C LEU A 142 -20.61 17.04 9.61
N VAL A 143 -20.60 17.31 8.31
CA VAL A 143 -21.16 16.44 7.25
C VAL A 143 -20.04 15.92 6.35
N LEU A 144 -19.88 14.60 6.26
CA LEU A 144 -18.92 13.91 5.40
C LEU A 144 -19.65 13.16 4.28
N MET A 145 -19.49 13.62 3.04
CA MET A 145 -20.09 12.96 1.86
C MET A 145 -19.05 12.09 1.14
N CYS A 146 -19.16 10.77 1.27
CA CYS A 146 -18.25 9.83 0.65
C CYS A 146 -18.79 9.39 -0.71
N THR A 147 -18.18 9.87 -1.79
CA THR A 147 -18.64 9.62 -3.16
C THR A 147 -17.51 9.69 -4.19
N SER A 148 -17.64 8.93 -5.28
CA SER A 148 -16.82 9.05 -6.49
C SER A 148 -17.64 9.42 -7.72
N THR A 149 -18.90 9.79 -7.55
CA THR A 149 -19.82 10.15 -8.63
C THR A 149 -20.65 11.42 -8.34
N PRO A 150 -20.04 12.49 -7.81
CA PRO A 150 -20.79 13.68 -7.39
C PRO A 150 -21.50 14.35 -8.58
N ASP A 151 -22.68 14.92 -8.32
CA ASP A 151 -23.42 15.73 -9.31
C ASP A 151 -22.68 17.05 -9.65
N ASP A 152 -21.78 17.52 -8.77
CA ASP A 152 -20.98 18.74 -8.91
C ASP A 152 -19.49 18.46 -8.62
N LEU A 153 -18.57 19.00 -9.43
CA LEU A 153 -17.12 18.84 -9.26
C LEU A 153 -16.60 19.43 -7.94
N PHE A 154 -17.29 20.41 -7.37
CA PHE A 154 -16.96 21.03 -6.08
C PHE A 154 -17.59 20.33 -4.87
N GLY A 155 -18.26 19.19 -5.09
CA GLY A 155 -18.81 18.32 -4.04
C GLY A 155 -20.27 18.59 -3.69
N ALA A 156 -20.86 17.63 -2.98
CA ALA A 156 -22.27 17.59 -2.62
C ALA A 156 -22.56 17.88 -1.14
N ALA A 157 -21.59 17.74 -0.23
CA ALA A 157 -21.82 17.89 1.22
C ALA A 157 -22.44 19.24 1.63
N PRO A 158 -22.03 20.41 1.10
CA PRO A 158 -22.68 21.68 1.43
C PRO A 158 -24.13 21.77 0.93
N GLN A 159 -24.44 21.11 -0.20
CA GLN A 159 -25.81 21.04 -0.73
C GLN A 159 -26.69 20.19 0.19
N ILE A 160 -26.16 19.06 0.68
CA ILE A 160 -26.83 18.19 1.65
C ILE A 160 -27.04 18.92 2.98
N GLN A 161 -26.01 19.58 3.52
CA GLN A 161 -26.09 20.40 4.74
C GLN A 161 -27.17 21.48 4.64
N LYS A 162 -27.28 22.14 3.47
CA LYS A 162 -28.33 23.13 3.21
C LYS A 162 -29.72 22.51 3.11
N ALA A 163 -29.85 21.36 2.44
CA ALA A 163 -31.12 20.66 2.24
C ALA A 163 -31.67 20.01 3.52
N LEU A 164 -30.80 19.52 4.40
CA LEU A 164 -31.16 19.06 5.75
C LEU A 164 -31.56 20.21 6.70
N GLY A 165 -31.29 21.46 6.33
CA GLY A 165 -31.69 22.63 7.10
C GLY A 165 -30.74 23.02 8.25
N CYS A 166 -29.51 22.50 8.31
CA CYS A 166 -28.57 22.75 9.42
C CYS A 166 -28.25 24.26 9.56
N THR A 167 -28.94 24.97 10.46
CA THR A 167 -28.88 26.44 10.54
C THR A 167 -27.56 27.01 11.05
N LYS A 168 -26.79 26.23 11.82
CA LYS A 168 -25.46 26.62 12.35
C LYS A 168 -24.35 26.65 11.27
N ASN A 169 -24.64 26.22 10.03
CA ASN A 169 -23.67 26.06 8.94
C ASN A 169 -22.45 25.22 9.35
N PRO A 170 -22.64 23.95 9.77
CA PRO A 170 -21.53 23.07 10.12
C PRO A 170 -20.57 22.86 8.95
N LEU A 171 -19.36 22.40 9.28
CA LEU A 171 -18.38 22.03 8.26
C LEU A 171 -18.96 20.90 7.39
N ALA A 172 -18.84 21.02 6.08
CA ALA A 172 -19.36 20.03 5.13
C ALA A 172 -18.37 19.87 3.97
N TYR A 173 -17.91 18.64 3.72
CA TYR A 173 -17.02 18.35 2.60
C TYR A 173 -17.11 16.89 2.11
N ASP A 174 -16.60 16.65 0.91
CA ASP A 174 -16.66 15.36 0.22
C ASP A 174 -15.34 14.57 0.39
N ILE A 175 -15.45 13.24 0.41
CA ILE A 175 -14.34 12.28 0.47
C ILE A 175 -14.44 11.35 -0.74
N THR A 176 -13.52 11.53 -1.70
CA THR A 176 -13.42 10.67 -2.88
C THR A 176 -12.45 9.52 -2.65
N ALA A 177 -12.99 8.34 -2.30
CA ALA A 177 -12.25 7.09 -2.20
C ALA A 177 -13.10 5.85 -2.62
N ALA A 178 -13.99 6.02 -3.60
CA ALA A 178 -14.88 4.99 -4.16
C ALA A 178 -15.41 3.98 -3.11
N CYS A 179 -15.24 2.68 -3.34
CA CYS A 179 -15.80 1.62 -2.49
C CYS A 179 -15.28 1.60 -1.03
N SER A 180 -14.13 2.20 -0.72
CA SER A 180 -13.64 2.35 0.66
C SER A 180 -14.05 3.68 1.31
N GLY A 181 -14.67 4.58 0.53
CA GLY A 181 -15.03 5.95 0.95
C GLY A 181 -15.79 6.02 2.26
N PHE A 182 -16.84 5.21 2.45
CA PHE A 182 -17.61 5.22 3.69
C PHE A 182 -16.79 4.79 4.93
N VAL A 183 -15.90 3.79 4.80
CA VAL A 183 -15.03 3.36 5.90
C VAL A 183 -14.01 4.47 6.22
N LEU A 184 -13.45 5.12 5.21
CA LEU A 184 -12.60 6.29 5.39
C LEU A 184 -13.37 7.46 6.04
N GLY A 185 -14.64 7.63 5.71
CA GLY A 185 -15.56 8.59 6.34
C GLY A 185 -15.80 8.30 7.82
N LEU A 186 -16.07 7.04 8.20
CA LEU A 186 -16.21 6.63 9.61
C LEU A 186 -14.92 6.87 10.41
N VAL A 187 -13.78 6.46 9.87
CA VAL A 187 -12.46 6.71 10.49
C VAL A 187 -12.20 8.21 10.62
N SER A 188 -12.54 9.00 9.59
CA SER A 188 -12.42 10.46 9.63
C SER A 188 -13.31 11.08 10.70
N ALA A 189 -14.58 10.65 10.82
CA ALA A 189 -15.50 11.12 11.85
C ALA A 189 -14.97 10.86 13.26
N ALA A 190 -14.50 9.63 13.53
CA ALA A 190 -13.88 9.28 14.80
C ALA A 190 -12.62 10.11 15.10
N CYS A 191 -11.78 10.37 14.10
CA CYS A 191 -10.62 11.25 14.25
C CYS A 191 -11.01 12.71 14.54
N HIS A 192 -12.09 13.24 13.97
CA HIS A 192 -12.60 14.58 14.27
C HIS A 192 -13.17 14.66 15.70
N ILE A 193 -13.93 13.66 16.13
CA ILE A 193 -14.46 13.56 17.50
C ILE A 193 -13.31 13.45 18.52
N ARG A 194 -12.38 12.50 18.34
CA ARG A 194 -11.21 12.27 19.22
C ARG A 194 -10.22 13.45 19.22
N GLY A 195 -10.10 14.17 18.10
CA GLY A 195 -9.34 15.42 18.00
C GLY A 195 -9.99 16.60 18.73
N GLY A 196 -11.28 16.48 19.09
CA GLY A 196 -12.08 17.46 19.80
C GLY A 196 -12.66 18.56 18.92
N GLY A 197 -13.78 19.12 19.37
CA GLY A 197 -14.51 20.19 18.68
C GLY A 197 -15.70 19.72 17.85
N PHE A 198 -15.87 18.41 17.67
CA PHE A 198 -17.02 17.79 16.99
C PHE A 198 -17.70 16.79 17.93
N LYS A 199 -19.03 16.84 18.01
CA LYS A 199 -19.85 15.91 18.80
C LYS A 199 -20.71 15.02 17.90
N ASN A 200 -21.44 15.59 16.95
CA ASN A 200 -22.27 14.82 16.01
C ASN A 200 -21.73 14.97 14.59
N VAL A 201 -21.27 13.86 14.01
CA VAL A 201 -20.76 13.78 12.65
C VAL A 201 -21.68 12.90 11.81
N LEU A 202 -22.25 13.47 10.75
CA LEU A 202 -23.05 12.75 9.78
C LEU A 202 -22.13 12.21 8.68
N VAL A 203 -22.02 10.88 8.57
CA VAL A 203 -21.22 10.20 7.54
C VAL A 203 -22.14 9.57 6.51
N ILE A 204 -22.04 10.00 5.26
CA ILE A 204 -22.85 9.53 4.14
C ILE A 204 -21.95 8.79 3.17
N GLY A 205 -22.36 7.61 2.70
CA GLY A 205 -21.79 6.95 1.53
C GLY A 205 -22.85 6.91 0.44
N ALA A 206 -22.58 7.51 -0.72
CA ALA A 206 -23.53 7.53 -1.83
C ALA A 206 -22.82 7.55 -3.18
N ASP A 207 -23.32 6.77 -4.13
CA ASP A 207 -22.83 6.77 -5.51
C ASP A 207 -23.96 6.50 -6.52
N SER A 208 -23.79 7.07 -7.71
CA SER A 208 -24.56 6.81 -8.94
C SER A 208 -23.65 6.26 -10.04
N LEU A 209 -23.01 5.11 -9.78
CA LEU A 209 -22.07 4.47 -10.71
C LEU A 209 -22.71 4.09 -12.06
N SER A 210 -24.03 3.89 -12.11
CA SER A 210 -24.78 3.58 -13.35
C SER A 210 -24.51 4.54 -14.52
N ARG A 211 -24.20 5.81 -14.21
CA ARG A 211 -23.86 6.87 -15.18
C ARG A 211 -22.48 6.67 -15.83
N PHE A 212 -21.63 5.89 -15.20
CA PHE A 212 -20.27 5.55 -15.64
C PHE A 212 -20.15 4.08 -16.06
N VAL A 213 -21.26 3.36 -16.17
CA VAL A 213 -21.31 1.98 -16.70
C VAL A 213 -21.49 2.03 -18.22
N ASP A 214 -20.71 1.22 -18.94
CA ASP A 214 -21.04 0.89 -20.33
C ASP A 214 -22.12 -0.20 -20.32
N TRP A 215 -23.34 0.18 -20.69
CA TRP A 215 -24.49 -0.72 -20.68
C TRP A 215 -24.47 -1.77 -21.80
N THR A 216 -23.55 -1.65 -22.75
CA THR A 216 -23.28 -2.67 -23.78
C THR A 216 -22.21 -3.68 -23.36
N ASP A 217 -21.36 -3.33 -22.38
CA ASP A 217 -20.37 -4.24 -21.81
C ASP A 217 -20.97 -5.13 -20.70
N ARG A 218 -21.23 -6.40 -21.03
CA ARG A 218 -21.65 -7.40 -20.03
C ARG A 218 -20.64 -7.63 -18.90
N GLY A 219 -19.38 -7.24 -19.06
CA GLY A 219 -18.33 -7.36 -18.04
C GLY A 219 -18.55 -6.45 -16.84
N THR A 220 -19.14 -5.27 -17.06
CA THR A 220 -19.37 -4.25 -16.01
C THR A 220 -20.85 -3.96 -15.77
N CYS A 221 -21.72 -4.02 -16.78
CA CYS A 221 -23.14 -3.66 -16.63
C CYS A 221 -23.95 -4.59 -15.72
N ILE A 222 -23.45 -5.80 -15.44
CA ILE A 222 -24.08 -6.75 -14.50
C ILE A 222 -23.81 -6.41 -13.02
N LEU A 223 -22.93 -5.46 -12.72
CA LEU A 223 -22.36 -5.28 -11.38
C LEU A 223 -22.95 -4.11 -10.59
N PHE A 224 -22.91 -2.90 -11.14
CA PHE A 224 -23.01 -1.68 -10.32
C PHE A 224 -24.44 -1.17 -10.17
N GLY A 225 -24.85 -0.86 -8.95
CA GLY A 225 -26.11 -0.15 -8.66
C GLY A 225 -25.85 1.21 -8.04
N ASP A 226 -26.91 1.96 -7.82
CA ASP A 226 -26.89 3.28 -7.20
C ASP A 226 -27.66 3.27 -5.89
N ALA A 227 -27.14 3.95 -4.87
CA ALA A 227 -27.79 4.11 -3.58
C ALA A 227 -27.14 5.23 -2.76
N ALA A 228 -27.79 5.58 -1.66
CA ALA A 228 -27.20 6.32 -0.55
C ALA A 228 -27.46 5.58 0.78
N GLY A 229 -26.48 5.63 1.68
CA GLY A 229 -26.63 5.24 3.07
C GLY A 229 -25.90 6.24 3.97
N ALA A 230 -26.43 6.47 5.16
CA ALA A 230 -25.89 7.42 6.12
C ALA A 230 -25.86 6.84 7.54
N VAL A 231 -24.90 7.29 8.33
CA VAL A 231 -24.72 6.96 9.74
C VAL A 231 -24.39 8.22 10.53
N VAL A 232 -25.01 8.39 11.69
CA VAL A 232 -24.68 9.44 12.66
C VAL A 232 -23.69 8.86 13.66
N VAL A 233 -22.50 9.47 13.73
CA VAL A 233 -21.45 9.15 14.69
C VAL A 233 -21.45 10.22 15.78
N GLN A 234 -21.60 9.83 17.03
CA GLN A 234 -21.68 10.74 18.17
C GLN A 234 -20.52 10.51 19.16
N ALA A 235 -20.00 11.61 19.71
CA ALA A 235 -19.05 11.59 20.81
C ALA A 235 -19.64 11.00 22.09
N CYS A 236 -18.88 10.13 22.77
CA CYS A 236 -19.24 9.53 24.05
C CYS A 236 -18.06 9.56 25.02
N ASP A 237 -18.29 9.14 26.26
CA ASP A 237 -17.21 8.89 27.20
C ASP A 237 -16.32 7.74 26.69
N ILE A 238 -15.03 7.76 27.05
CA ILE A 238 -14.03 6.82 26.50
C ILE A 238 -14.29 5.35 26.88
N GLU A 239 -15.08 5.11 27.92
CA GLU A 239 -15.51 3.76 28.34
C GLU A 239 -16.61 3.18 27.43
N ASP A 240 -17.35 4.03 26.72
CA ASP A 240 -18.44 3.72 25.78
C ASP A 240 -17.96 3.71 24.30
N ASP A 241 -16.64 3.72 24.05
CA ASP A 241 -16.09 3.92 22.70
C ASP A 241 -16.37 2.72 21.78
N GLY A 242 -17.23 2.93 20.78
CA GLY A 242 -17.70 1.90 19.85
C GLY A 242 -16.79 1.67 18.64
N LEU A 243 -15.70 2.43 18.48
CA LEU A 243 -14.72 2.21 17.41
C LEU A 243 -13.38 1.70 17.97
N PHE A 244 -13.31 0.39 18.21
CA PHE A 244 -12.16 -0.26 18.85
C PHE A 244 -10.82 -0.01 18.15
N SER A 245 -10.78 -0.09 16.82
CA SER A 245 -9.57 0.16 16.03
C SER A 245 -9.92 0.36 14.54
N PHE A 246 -8.90 0.65 13.73
CA PHE A 246 -9.01 0.62 12.27
C PHE A 246 -7.66 0.30 11.62
N ASP A 247 -7.72 -0.04 10.34
CA ASP A 247 -6.59 -0.32 9.47
C ASP A 247 -6.93 0.22 8.09
N VAL A 248 -6.11 1.13 7.56
CA VAL A 248 -6.38 1.87 6.32
C VAL A 248 -5.10 1.99 5.50
N HIS A 249 -5.19 1.67 4.21
CA HIS A 249 -4.06 1.60 3.28
C HIS A 249 -4.48 2.09 1.90
N SER A 250 -3.48 2.52 1.11
CA SER A 250 -3.66 2.92 -0.29
C SER A 250 -2.50 2.39 -1.12
N ASP A 251 -2.81 1.83 -2.29
CA ASP A 251 -1.83 1.46 -3.31
C ASP A 251 -2.18 2.11 -4.65
N GLY A 252 -1.31 2.99 -5.14
CA GLY A 252 -1.52 3.73 -6.39
C GLY A 252 -1.37 2.87 -7.64
N ASP A 253 -0.66 1.75 -7.56
CA ASP A 253 -0.40 0.85 -8.69
C ASP A 253 -1.67 0.15 -9.19
N GLY A 254 -2.66 0.01 -8.31
CA GLY A 254 -3.97 -0.60 -8.59
C GLY A 254 -4.80 0.11 -9.65
N ARG A 255 -4.53 1.39 -9.95
CA ARG A 255 -5.27 2.20 -10.94
C ARG A 255 -5.44 1.49 -12.29
N ARG A 256 -4.42 0.75 -12.75
CA ARG A 256 -4.44 0.02 -14.02
C ARG A 256 -5.55 -1.06 -14.11
N HIS A 257 -6.09 -1.50 -12.98
CA HIS A 257 -7.08 -2.57 -12.89
C HIS A 257 -8.49 -2.10 -12.54
N LEU A 258 -8.66 -0.87 -12.04
CA LEU A 258 -9.97 -0.26 -11.81
C LEU A 258 -9.83 1.27 -11.92
N ASN A 259 -10.40 1.87 -12.96
CA ASN A 259 -10.43 3.33 -13.12
C ASN A 259 -11.56 3.80 -14.04
N ALA A 260 -11.97 5.06 -13.87
CA ALA A 260 -12.64 5.86 -14.88
C ALA A 260 -11.73 7.07 -15.16
N SER A 261 -10.91 6.99 -16.21
CA SER A 261 -9.93 8.05 -16.53
C SER A 261 -10.57 9.15 -17.38
N VAL A 262 -9.99 10.35 -17.39
CA VAL A 262 -10.43 11.42 -18.30
C VAL A 262 -10.27 10.95 -19.75
N LYS A 263 -11.32 11.08 -20.57
CA LYS A 263 -11.27 10.84 -22.00
C LYS A 263 -10.49 11.97 -22.67
N GLU A 264 -9.40 11.62 -23.35
CA GLU A 264 -8.82 12.50 -24.35
C GLU A 264 -9.72 12.48 -25.59
N SER A 265 -10.22 13.65 -26.01
CA SER A 265 -11.09 13.74 -27.19
C SER A 265 -10.30 13.43 -28.46
N GLN A 266 -10.58 12.28 -29.10
CA GLN A 266 -10.10 11.93 -30.45
C GLN A 266 -10.86 12.69 -31.54
N ASN A 267 -11.00 14.02 -31.39
CA ASN A 267 -11.44 14.89 -32.47
C ASN A 267 -10.21 15.28 -33.32
N ASP A 268 -9.66 14.31 -34.06
CA ASP A 268 -8.64 14.53 -35.10
C ASP A 268 -9.24 15.16 -36.38
N GLY A 269 -10.27 16.00 -36.24
CA GLY A 269 -11.14 16.31 -37.37
C GLY A 269 -12.22 17.37 -37.18
N GLU A 270 -12.00 18.39 -36.33
CA GLU A 270 -12.48 19.76 -36.62
C GLU A 270 -11.85 20.75 -35.65
N SER A 271 -10.93 21.57 -36.18
CA SER A 271 -10.24 22.60 -35.41
C SER A 271 -11.20 23.74 -35.10
N SER A 272 -11.82 23.70 -33.92
CA SER A 272 -12.42 24.88 -33.25
C SER A 272 -11.32 25.81 -32.70
N SER A 273 -10.29 26.08 -33.51
CA SER A 273 -9.33 27.13 -33.24
C SER A 273 -10.04 28.47 -33.47
N ASN A 274 -10.43 29.12 -32.37
CA ASN A 274 -11.01 30.46 -32.37
C ASN A 274 -9.97 31.55 -32.72
N GLY A 275 -9.13 31.32 -33.74
CA GLY A 275 -7.97 32.14 -34.09
C GLY A 275 -6.87 32.15 -33.03
N SER A 276 -6.81 31.15 -32.15
CA SER A 276 -5.78 31.08 -31.10
C SER A 276 -4.37 31.02 -31.70
N VAL A 277 -3.55 32.02 -31.37
CA VAL A 277 -2.12 32.06 -31.69
C VAL A 277 -1.31 31.13 -30.76
N PHE A 278 -1.94 30.61 -29.70
CA PHE A 278 -1.34 29.73 -28.70
C PHE A 278 -1.95 28.31 -28.81
N GLY A 279 -1.31 27.43 -29.59
CA GLY A 279 -1.55 25.99 -29.72
C GLY A 279 -2.82 25.41 -29.07
N ASP A 280 -2.63 24.61 -28.00
CA ASP A 280 -3.69 23.88 -27.28
C ASP A 280 -4.61 24.77 -26.39
N PHE A 281 -4.88 26.01 -26.81
CA PHE A 281 -5.82 26.91 -26.13
C PHE A 281 -7.08 27.15 -26.98
N PRO A 282 -8.30 27.02 -26.41
CA PRO A 282 -8.60 26.71 -25.01
C PRO A 282 -8.34 25.23 -24.64
N PRO A 283 -8.15 24.91 -23.35
CA PRO A 283 -8.00 23.53 -22.89
C PRO A 283 -9.18 22.64 -23.32
N LYS A 284 -8.88 21.39 -23.68
CA LYS A 284 -9.89 20.38 -24.05
C LYS A 284 -10.90 20.20 -22.91
N GLN A 285 -12.19 20.12 -23.25
CA GLN A 285 -13.26 19.88 -22.29
C GLN A 285 -13.10 18.49 -21.65
N SER A 286 -13.13 18.42 -20.32
CA SER A 286 -13.01 17.18 -19.58
C SER A 286 -14.31 16.36 -19.59
N SER A 287 -14.16 15.05 -19.79
CA SER A 287 -15.19 14.05 -19.53
C SER A 287 -14.52 12.75 -19.07
N TYR A 288 -15.21 11.89 -18.32
CA TYR A 288 -14.64 10.63 -17.83
C TYR A 288 -15.03 9.44 -18.71
N SER A 289 -14.21 8.40 -18.71
CA SER A 289 -14.50 7.10 -19.34
C SER A 289 -15.60 6.36 -18.58
N CYS A 290 -16.22 5.38 -19.23
CA CYS A 290 -16.91 4.33 -18.47
C CYS A 290 -15.88 3.56 -17.62
N ILE A 291 -16.35 2.97 -16.52
CA ILE A 291 -15.55 2.19 -15.57
C ILE A 291 -14.83 1.07 -16.32
N GLN A 292 -13.50 1.10 -16.32
CA GLN A 292 -12.65 0.02 -16.80
C GLN A 292 -12.25 -0.84 -15.61
N MET A 293 -12.54 -2.14 -15.65
CA MET A 293 -12.27 -3.04 -14.52
C MET A 293 -11.72 -4.41 -14.96
N ASN A 294 -10.57 -4.79 -14.42
CA ASN A 294 -10.08 -6.17 -14.44
C ASN A 294 -10.60 -6.93 -13.20
N GLY A 295 -11.80 -7.51 -13.33
CA GLY A 295 -12.48 -8.19 -12.23
C GLY A 295 -11.71 -9.38 -11.61
N LYS A 296 -10.84 -10.06 -12.38
CA LYS A 296 -10.00 -11.16 -11.88
C LYS A 296 -9.02 -10.65 -10.83
N GLU A 297 -8.39 -9.51 -11.09
CA GLU A 297 -7.42 -8.91 -10.16
C GLU A 297 -8.14 -8.28 -8.97
N VAL A 298 -9.24 -7.54 -9.19
CA VAL A 298 -10.10 -6.99 -8.11
C VAL A 298 -10.50 -8.08 -7.12
N PHE A 299 -10.95 -9.23 -7.62
CA PHE A 299 -11.27 -10.39 -6.79
C PHE A 299 -10.04 -10.88 -5.99
N ARG A 300 -8.92 -11.17 -6.68
CA ARG A 300 -7.71 -11.75 -6.09
C ARG A 300 -7.11 -10.91 -4.95
N PHE A 301 -7.24 -9.59 -5.01
CA PHE A 301 -6.78 -8.72 -3.94
C PHE A 301 -7.78 -8.61 -2.79
N ALA A 302 -9.09 -8.46 -3.08
CA ALA A 302 -10.08 -8.34 -2.01
C ALA A 302 -10.02 -9.57 -1.08
N VAL A 303 -9.93 -10.78 -1.65
CA VAL A 303 -9.83 -12.04 -0.86
C VAL A 303 -8.49 -12.22 -0.12
N LYS A 304 -7.48 -11.39 -0.38
CA LYS A 304 -6.19 -11.40 0.33
C LYS A 304 -6.13 -10.28 1.38
N CYS A 305 -6.38 -9.04 0.98
CA CYS A 305 -6.13 -7.86 1.81
C CYS A 305 -7.27 -7.54 2.78
N VAL A 306 -8.52 -7.92 2.49
CA VAL A 306 -9.63 -7.76 3.46
C VAL A 306 -9.37 -8.57 4.74
N PRO A 307 -9.03 -9.88 4.70
CA PRO A 307 -8.66 -10.63 5.90
C PRO A 307 -7.50 -10.01 6.66
N GLN A 308 -6.39 -9.70 5.98
CA GLN A 308 -5.20 -9.09 6.60
C GLN A 308 -5.52 -7.78 7.33
N SER A 309 -6.40 -6.95 6.76
CA SER A 309 -6.79 -5.66 7.36
C SER A 309 -7.73 -5.85 8.57
N ILE A 310 -8.63 -6.83 8.51
CA ILE A 310 -9.49 -7.22 9.64
C ILE A 310 -8.66 -7.83 10.79
N GLU A 311 -7.71 -8.72 10.48
CA GLU A 311 -6.76 -9.30 11.43
C GLU A 311 -5.89 -8.21 12.10
N SER A 312 -5.36 -7.27 11.30
CA SER A 312 -4.63 -6.09 11.79
C SER A 312 -5.48 -5.21 12.72
N ALA A 313 -6.74 -4.95 12.36
CA ALA A 313 -7.67 -4.19 13.19
C ALA A 313 -7.96 -4.94 14.52
N LEU A 314 -8.32 -6.23 14.46
CA LEU A 314 -8.53 -7.07 15.64
C LEU A 314 -7.31 -7.07 16.59
N GLN A 315 -6.11 -7.23 16.03
CA GLN A 315 -4.87 -7.20 16.80
C GLN A 315 -4.65 -5.84 17.50
N LYS A 316 -4.89 -4.72 16.81
CA LYS A 316 -4.80 -3.37 17.40
C LYS A 316 -5.86 -3.13 18.49
N ALA A 317 -7.05 -3.74 18.34
CA ALA A 317 -8.12 -3.67 19.33
C ALA A 317 -7.91 -4.61 20.53
N GLY A 318 -6.98 -5.57 20.43
CA GLY A 318 -6.83 -6.64 21.43
C GLY A 318 -8.00 -7.64 21.45
N LEU A 319 -8.79 -7.71 20.37
CA LEU A 319 -9.99 -8.55 20.28
C LEU A 319 -9.71 -9.87 19.54
N PRO A 320 -10.22 -11.02 20.01
CA PRO A 320 -10.20 -12.26 19.25
C PRO A 320 -11.25 -12.22 18.12
N ALA A 321 -11.03 -12.97 17.03
CA ALA A 321 -12.01 -13.07 15.93
C ALA A 321 -13.40 -13.58 16.38
N SER A 322 -13.46 -14.37 17.46
CA SER A 322 -14.71 -14.84 18.07
C SER A 322 -15.53 -13.74 18.75
N ALA A 323 -14.98 -12.55 18.97
CA ALA A 323 -15.71 -11.39 19.49
C ALA A 323 -16.52 -10.66 18.40
N ILE A 324 -16.37 -11.01 17.12
CA ILE A 324 -17.17 -10.44 16.03
C ILE A 324 -18.54 -11.15 15.98
N ASP A 325 -19.62 -10.37 16.13
CA ASP A 325 -20.98 -10.86 15.96
C ASP A 325 -21.41 -10.84 14.49
N TRP A 326 -20.99 -9.81 13.73
CA TRP A 326 -21.36 -9.64 12.33
C TRP A 326 -20.18 -9.24 11.44
N LEU A 327 -20.08 -9.88 10.28
CA LEU A 327 -19.15 -9.50 9.22
C LEU A 327 -19.90 -8.71 8.14
N LEU A 328 -19.59 -7.42 8.02
CA LEU A 328 -20.24 -6.49 7.10
C LEU A 328 -19.22 -5.89 6.12
N LEU A 329 -19.03 -6.56 4.99
CA LEU A 329 -18.07 -6.16 3.97
C LEU A 329 -18.70 -5.26 2.90
N HIS A 330 -17.86 -4.55 2.16
CA HIS A 330 -18.26 -3.92 0.90
C HIS A 330 -18.96 -4.93 -0.03
N GLN A 331 -20.16 -4.58 -0.48
CA GLN A 331 -21.01 -5.41 -1.33
C GLN A 331 -20.53 -5.37 -2.79
N ALA A 332 -19.35 -5.96 -3.07
CA ALA A 332 -18.78 -5.99 -4.42
C ALA A 332 -19.29 -7.14 -5.29
N ASN A 333 -19.23 -8.35 -4.73
CA ASN A 333 -19.51 -9.62 -5.37
C ASN A 333 -19.65 -10.68 -4.25
N GLN A 334 -20.70 -11.49 -4.27
CA GLN A 334 -20.98 -12.45 -3.19
C GLN A 334 -19.82 -13.43 -2.99
N ARG A 335 -19.17 -13.85 -4.08
CA ARG A 335 -18.02 -14.75 -4.02
C ARG A 335 -16.81 -14.15 -3.31
N ILE A 336 -16.64 -12.83 -3.34
CA ILE A 336 -15.58 -12.14 -2.56
C ILE A 336 -15.95 -12.23 -1.08
N ILE A 337 -17.19 -11.88 -0.74
CA ILE A 337 -17.71 -11.92 0.63
C ILE A 337 -17.55 -13.33 1.22
N ASP A 338 -18.00 -14.36 0.50
CA ASP A 338 -17.93 -15.77 0.91
C ASP A 338 -16.47 -16.24 1.07
N SER A 339 -15.57 -15.84 0.16
CA SER A 339 -14.15 -16.21 0.21
C SER A 339 -13.43 -15.56 1.39
N VAL A 340 -13.75 -14.31 1.71
CA VAL A 340 -13.22 -13.59 2.89
C VAL A 340 -13.75 -14.23 4.17
N ALA A 341 -15.05 -14.49 4.26
CA ALA A 341 -15.65 -15.16 5.41
C ALA A 341 -15.02 -16.54 5.64
N THR A 342 -14.88 -17.35 4.58
CA THR A 342 -14.22 -18.67 4.63
C THR A 342 -12.78 -18.56 5.12
N ARG A 343 -12.01 -17.58 4.63
CA ARG A 343 -10.61 -17.37 5.02
C ARG A 343 -10.44 -16.91 6.47
N LEU A 344 -11.42 -16.16 6.99
CA LEU A 344 -11.50 -15.78 8.40
C LEU A 344 -12.12 -16.87 9.30
N HIS A 345 -12.45 -18.03 8.74
CA HIS A 345 -13.21 -19.10 9.40
C HIS A 345 -14.53 -18.61 10.04
N PHE A 346 -15.16 -17.61 9.43
CA PHE A 346 -16.33 -16.93 9.95
C PHE A 346 -17.64 -17.59 9.47
N PRO A 347 -18.62 -17.84 10.36
CA PRO A 347 -19.85 -18.55 10.01
C PRO A 347 -20.73 -17.76 9.02
N PRO A 348 -21.19 -18.36 7.90
CA PRO A 348 -21.96 -17.67 6.87
C PRO A 348 -23.23 -16.97 7.36
N GLU A 349 -23.92 -17.53 8.36
CA GLU A 349 -25.14 -16.97 8.94
C GLU A 349 -24.92 -15.64 9.71
N ARG A 350 -23.67 -15.30 10.02
CA ARG A 350 -23.25 -14.04 10.63
C ARG A 350 -22.69 -13.04 9.61
N VAL A 351 -22.75 -13.35 8.33
CA VAL A 351 -22.32 -12.45 7.25
C VAL A 351 -23.51 -11.63 6.76
N ILE A 352 -23.37 -10.30 6.75
CA ILE A 352 -24.41 -9.40 6.24
C ILE A 352 -24.19 -9.21 4.74
N SER A 353 -25.17 -9.64 3.95
CA SER A 353 -25.25 -9.36 2.52
C SER A 353 -26.67 -8.97 2.11
N ASN A 354 -26.75 -7.93 1.27
CA ASN A 354 -27.96 -7.53 0.54
C ASN A 354 -27.68 -7.34 -0.96
N LEU A 355 -26.46 -7.67 -1.41
CA LEU A 355 -25.96 -7.51 -2.77
C LEU A 355 -26.93 -8.00 -3.86
N ALA A 356 -27.66 -9.09 -3.59
CA ALA A 356 -28.65 -9.65 -4.51
C ALA A 356 -29.74 -8.67 -4.96
N ASN A 357 -30.08 -7.67 -4.12
CA ASN A 357 -31.18 -6.73 -4.35
C ASN A 357 -30.73 -5.40 -4.98
N TYR A 358 -29.45 -5.05 -4.86
CA TYR A 358 -28.94 -3.71 -5.16
C TYR A 358 -27.76 -3.69 -6.13
N GLY A 359 -27.01 -4.79 -6.27
CA GLY A 359 -25.70 -4.77 -6.92
C GLY A 359 -24.65 -4.02 -6.10
N ASN A 360 -23.51 -3.76 -6.72
CA ASN A 360 -22.42 -3.01 -6.12
C ASN A 360 -22.73 -1.51 -6.11
N THR A 361 -23.13 -0.99 -4.95
CA THR A 361 -23.45 0.43 -4.73
C THR A 361 -22.27 1.25 -4.17
N SER A 362 -21.03 0.79 -4.37
CA SER A 362 -19.80 1.52 -4.00
C SER A 362 -19.81 2.01 -2.55
N ALA A 363 -19.65 3.32 -2.29
CA ALA A 363 -19.60 3.88 -0.95
C ALA A 363 -20.90 3.65 -0.15
N ALA A 364 -22.05 3.51 -0.81
CA ALA A 364 -23.34 3.26 -0.15
C ALA A 364 -23.51 1.83 0.35
N SER A 365 -22.72 0.88 -0.14
CA SER A 365 -22.92 -0.56 0.09
C SER A 365 -22.95 -0.96 1.56
N ILE A 366 -21.98 -0.49 2.35
CA ILE A 366 -21.86 -0.78 3.78
C ILE A 366 -22.99 -0.10 4.59
N PRO A 367 -23.26 1.22 4.48
CA PRO A 367 -24.32 1.85 5.27
C PRO A 367 -25.73 1.41 4.86
N LEU A 368 -25.97 1.10 3.58
CA LEU A 368 -27.24 0.51 3.11
C LEU A 368 -27.49 -0.86 3.75
N ALA A 369 -26.50 -1.75 3.71
CA ALA A 369 -26.61 -3.09 4.31
C ALA A 369 -26.68 -3.04 5.85
N LEU A 370 -26.03 -2.05 6.49
CA LEU A 370 -26.16 -1.79 7.93
C LEU A 370 -27.58 -1.37 8.29
N ASP A 371 -28.17 -0.41 7.56
CA ASP A 371 -29.52 0.10 7.84
C ASP A 371 -30.58 -1.00 7.74
N GLU A 372 -30.52 -1.85 6.71
CA GLU A 372 -31.39 -3.02 6.60
C GLU A 372 -31.17 -4.04 7.73
N ALA A 373 -29.91 -4.30 8.12
CA ALA A 373 -29.60 -5.26 9.17
C ALA A 373 -30.01 -4.79 10.58
N VAL A 374 -29.96 -3.48 10.83
CA VAL A 374 -30.47 -2.84 12.06
C VAL A 374 -32.00 -2.85 12.07
N ARG A 375 -32.66 -2.36 11.00
CA ARG A 375 -34.13 -2.30 10.93
C ARG A 375 -34.81 -3.67 10.91
N SER A 376 -34.14 -4.70 10.40
CA SER A 376 -34.61 -6.09 10.50
C SER A 376 -34.34 -6.76 11.85
N GLY A 377 -33.66 -6.08 12.78
CA GLY A 377 -33.37 -6.59 14.13
C GLY A 377 -32.29 -7.68 14.19
N LYS A 378 -31.52 -7.88 13.11
CA LYS A 378 -30.35 -8.78 13.10
C LYS A 378 -29.21 -8.18 13.92
N VAL A 379 -28.84 -6.94 13.60
CA VAL A 379 -27.89 -6.14 14.38
C VAL A 379 -28.63 -5.50 15.55
N LYS A 380 -28.02 -5.53 16.73
CA LYS A 380 -28.59 -5.02 17.99
C LYS A 380 -27.52 -4.23 18.75
N PRO A 381 -27.90 -3.33 19.68
CA PRO A 381 -26.95 -2.65 20.55
C PRO A 381 -26.03 -3.65 21.28
N GLY A 382 -24.74 -3.33 21.33
CA GLY A 382 -23.71 -4.19 21.93
C GLY A 382 -23.12 -5.26 21.01
N HIS A 383 -23.68 -5.50 19.81
CA HIS A 383 -23.05 -6.38 18.82
C HIS A 383 -21.78 -5.73 18.23
N THR A 384 -20.72 -6.52 18.08
CA THR A 384 -19.48 -6.10 17.41
C THR A 384 -19.55 -6.40 15.91
N ILE A 385 -19.26 -5.39 15.08
CA ILE A 385 -19.27 -5.50 13.62
C ILE A 385 -17.86 -5.33 13.08
N ALA A 386 -17.36 -6.33 12.35
CA ALA A 386 -16.16 -6.17 11.53
C ALA A 386 -16.56 -5.67 10.14
N THR A 387 -16.03 -4.52 9.72
CA THR A 387 -16.32 -3.90 8.42
C THR A 387 -15.05 -3.60 7.64
N SER A 388 -15.13 -3.70 6.31
CA SER A 388 -14.01 -3.41 5.41
C SER A 388 -14.51 -3.03 4.02
N GLY A 389 -13.94 -1.96 3.46
CA GLY A 389 -14.15 -1.49 2.09
C GLY A 389 -12.80 -1.31 1.42
N VAL A 390 -12.66 -1.82 0.19
CA VAL A 390 -11.34 -2.18 -0.37
C VAL A 390 -11.30 -1.97 -1.90
N LEU A 391 -10.17 -1.45 -2.42
CA LEU A 391 -9.92 -1.10 -3.83
C LEU A 391 -8.51 -1.55 -4.28
N ASN A 392 -8.42 -2.17 -5.46
CA ASN A 392 -7.33 -3.01 -6.02
C ASN A 392 -5.86 -2.52 -5.87
N PHE A 393 -4.75 -3.30 -5.91
CA PHE A 393 -4.45 -4.75 -6.08
C PHE A 393 -3.09 -5.12 -5.43
N GLN A 394 -2.90 -6.19 -4.61
CA GLN A 394 -2.11 -7.40 -4.97
C GLN A 394 -1.98 -8.48 -3.87
N ARG A 395 -2.01 -9.78 -4.23
CA ARG A 395 -0.81 -10.59 -4.57
C ARG A 395 -1.18 -11.98 -5.10
N GLY A 396 -0.29 -12.53 -5.94
CA GLY A 396 -0.50 -13.79 -6.68
C GLY A 396 0.60 -14.83 -6.56
N PHE A 397 1.57 -14.65 -5.65
CA PHE A 397 2.64 -15.61 -5.39
C PHE A 397 2.32 -16.46 -4.16
N GLN A 398 2.50 -17.77 -4.28
CA GLN A 398 2.54 -18.71 -3.17
C GLN A 398 3.98 -19.25 -3.10
N PRO A 399 4.77 -18.85 -2.08
CA PRO A 399 6.13 -19.37 -1.91
C PRO A 399 6.10 -20.87 -1.62
N GLN A 400 7.17 -21.57 -2.01
CA GLN A 400 7.51 -22.89 -1.53
C GLN A 400 8.74 -22.79 -0.62
N ASP A 401 8.79 -23.64 0.40
CA ASP A 401 9.86 -23.69 1.40
C ASP A 401 11.27 -23.72 0.79
N THR A 402 11.39 -24.34 -0.39
CA THR A 402 12.63 -24.56 -1.13
C THR A 402 12.95 -23.46 -2.14
N ASP A 403 12.13 -22.41 -2.27
CA ASP A 403 12.41 -21.31 -3.21
C ASP A 403 13.65 -20.52 -2.78
N ILE A 404 14.49 -20.19 -3.76
CA ILE A 404 15.60 -19.26 -3.60
C ILE A 404 15.27 -17.97 -4.35
N ILE A 405 15.25 -16.86 -3.62
CA ILE A 405 14.99 -15.52 -4.15
C ILE A 405 16.29 -14.72 -4.06
N LEU A 406 16.92 -14.52 -5.21
CA LEU A 406 18.01 -13.56 -5.33
C LEU A 406 17.43 -12.14 -5.34
N ALA A 407 18.16 -11.15 -4.83
CA ALA A 407 17.88 -9.74 -5.11
C ALA A 407 19.12 -9.03 -5.66
N SER A 408 18.97 -7.98 -6.48
CA SER A 408 20.12 -7.16 -6.94
C SER A 408 19.84 -5.68 -7.23
N PHE A 409 20.88 -4.83 -7.35
CA PHE A 409 20.80 -3.54 -8.08
C PHE A 409 20.92 -3.86 -9.57
N PRO A 410 20.14 -3.23 -10.48
CA PRO A 410 20.44 -3.22 -11.91
C PRO A 410 21.86 -2.65 -12.19
N LYS A 411 22.88 -3.52 -12.21
CA LYS A 411 24.35 -3.27 -12.31
C LYS A 411 25.20 -3.44 -11.02
N SER A 412 24.70 -3.96 -9.88
CA SER A 412 25.55 -4.33 -8.72
C SER A 412 26.03 -5.79 -8.73
N GLY A 413 26.36 -6.32 -9.92
CA GLY A 413 26.75 -7.72 -10.06
C GLY A 413 25.62 -8.73 -10.25
N THR A 414 24.39 -8.31 -10.60
CA THR A 414 23.23 -9.18 -10.90
C THR A 414 23.59 -10.45 -11.67
N THR A 415 24.28 -10.27 -12.82
CA THR A 415 24.65 -11.37 -13.72
C THR A 415 25.57 -12.38 -13.04
N TRP A 416 26.48 -11.90 -12.17
CA TRP A 416 27.43 -12.74 -11.46
C TRP A 416 26.78 -13.48 -10.29
N LEU A 417 25.88 -12.83 -9.55
CA LEU A 417 25.11 -13.46 -8.48
C LEU A 417 24.18 -14.57 -9.02
N LYS A 418 23.50 -14.30 -10.16
CA LYS A 418 22.73 -15.33 -10.90
C LYS A 418 23.63 -16.50 -11.30
N ALA A 419 24.77 -16.23 -11.94
CA ALA A 419 25.69 -17.28 -12.40
C ALA A 419 26.25 -18.15 -11.27
N LEU A 420 26.78 -17.54 -10.20
CA LEU A 420 27.34 -18.27 -9.05
C LEU A 420 26.29 -19.16 -8.38
N THR A 421 25.06 -18.66 -8.21
CA THR A 421 23.97 -19.45 -7.64
C THR A 421 23.60 -20.63 -8.53
N VAL A 422 23.45 -20.41 -9.84
CA VAL A 422 23.16 -21.48 -10.81
C VAL A 422 24.24 -22.56 -10.80
N ALA A 423 25.52 -22.19 -10.78
CA ALA A 423 26.62 -23.15 -10.77
C ALA A 423 26.68 -23.97 -9.47
N LEU A 424 26.42 -23.35 -8.31
CA LEU A 424 26.31 -24.08 -7.04
C LEU A 424 25.13 -25.07 -7.02
N LEU A 425 24.01 -24.72 -7.65
CA LEU A 425 22.84 -25.60 -7.75
C LEU A 425 22.97 -26.69 -8.82
N GLU A 426 23.71 -26.46 -9.91
CA GLU A 426 24.03 -27.53 -10.87
C GLU A 426 25.06 -28.51 -10.30
N ARG A 427 26.04 -28.05 -9.50
CA ARG A 427 26.97 -28.92 -8.76
C ARG A 427 26.23 -29.96 -7.90
N LEU A 428 25.18 -29.55 -7.20
CA LEU A 428 24.33 -30.45 -6.39
C LEU A 428 23.66 -31.58 -7.17
N LYS A 429 23.52 -31.46 -8.50
CA LYS A 429 22.74 -32.42 -9.31
C LYS A 429 23.52 -33.67 -9.73
N ASN A 430 24.81 -33.79 -9.37
CA ASN A 430 25.64 -34.99 -9.61
C ASN A 430 25.47 -35.59 -11.02
N ARG A 431 25.51 -34.75 -12.06
CA ARG A 431 25.25 -35.16 -13.44
C ARG A 431 26.44 -35.92 -14.05
N SER A 432 26.13 -36.82 -14.99
CA SER A 432 27.10 -37.48 -15.86
C SER A 432 27.77 -36.50 -16.84
N SER A 433 28.96 -36.87 -17.36
CA SER A 433 29.82 -36.04 -18.22
C SER A 433 29.21 -35.49 -19.51
N ASP A 434 28.08 -36.05 -19.97
CA ASP A 434 27.44 -35.67 -21.24
C ASP A 434 26.41 -34.53 -21.09
N ASP A 435 26.09 -34.08 -19.87
CA ASP A 435 25.17 -32.96 -19.64
C ASP A 435 25.91 -31.61 -19.68
N HIS A 436 25.54 -30.73 -20.62
CA HIS A 436 26.10 -29.37 -20.68
C HIS A 436 25.56 -28.47 -19.56
N HIS A 437 26.47 -27.86 -18.80
CA HIS A 437 26.16 -26.91 -17.73
C HIS A 437 25.30 -25.73 -18.24
N LEU A 438 24.22 -25.38 -17.53
CA LEU A 438 23.22 -24.39 -18.01
C LEU A 438 23.80 -23.04 -18.45
N LEU A 439 24.81 -22.52 -17.74
CA LEU A 439 25.51 -21.28 -18.11
C LEU A 439 26.24 -21.31 -19.46
N LEU A 440 26.44 -22.48 -20.06
CA LEU A 440 27.00 -22.65 -21.41
C LEU A 440 25.92 -22.63 -22.50
N THR A 441 24.67 -22.95 -22.15
CA THR A 441 23.54 -23.10 -23.09
C THR A 441 22.55 -21.93 -23.05
N ASP A 442 22.50 -21.17 -21.95
CA ASP A 442 21.65 -19.97 -21.83
C ASP A 442 22.34 -18.85 -20.99
N ASN A 443 21.85 -17.62 -21.13
CA ASN A 443 22.29 -16.46 -20.35
C ASN A 443 21.79 -16.56 -18.89
N PRO A 444 22.57 -16.10 -17.89
CA PRO A 444 22.11 -16.07 -16.49
C PRO A 444 20.74 -15.40 -16.28
N HIS A 445 20.38 -14.41 -17.10
CA HIS A 445 19.08 -13.72 -17.04
C HIS A 445 17.91 -14.51 -17.66
N GLY A 446 18.17 -15.45 -18.58
CA GLY A 446 17.15 -16.40 -19.05
C GLY A 446 16.92 -17.54 -18.06
N ILE A 447 18.01 -18.06 -17.47
CA ILE A 447 17.99 -19.15 -16.49
C ILE A 447 17.31 -18.71 -15.17
N VAL A 448 17.55 -17.47 -14.73
CA VAL A 448 16.97 -16.91 -13.49
C VAL A 448 16.07 -15.74 -13.83
N PRO A 449 14.74 -15.93 -13.96
CA PRO A 449 13.83 -14.88 -14.34
C PRO A 449 13.69 -13.81 -13.25
N PHE A 450 13.43 -12.58 -13.68
CA PHE A 450 13.00 -11.48 -12.84
C PHE A 450 11.57 -11.71 -12.37
N PHE A 451 11.38 -11.62 -11.06
CA PHE A 451 10.09 -11.76 -10.40
C PHE A 451 9.12 -10.69 -10.92
N GLU A 452 9.46 -9.41 -10.72
CA GLU A 452 8.63 -8.28 -11.15
C GLU A 452 8.61 -7.99 -12.66
N ILE A 453 9.63 -8.39 -13.43
CA ILE A 453 9.74 -8.05 -14.87
C ILE A 453 9.38 -9.21 -15.80
N ASP A 454 9.76 -10.45 -15.49
CA ASP A 454 9.58 -11.58 -16.43
C ASP A 454 8.32 -12.37 -16.09
N MET A 455 8.11 -12.66 -14.79
CA MET A 455 7.01 -13.53 -14.36
C MET A 455 5.64 -12.85 -14.42
N TYR A 456 5.57 -11.55 -14.11
CA TYR A 456 4.28 -10.82 -14.04
C TYR A 456 4.01 -9.88 -15.23
N ASN A 457 4.86 -9.87 -16.26
CA ASN A 457 4.66 -9.06 -17.48
C ASN A 457 3.42 -9.52 -18.27
N GLU A 458 3.33 -10.83 -18.50
CA GLU A 458 2.31 -11.44 -19.35
C GLU A 458 1.10 -11.98 -18.57
N SER A 459 1.24 -12.23 -17.26
CA SER A 459 0.19 -12.82 -16.43
C SER A 459 0.30 -12.43 -14.95
N SER A 460 -0.84 -12.10 -14.34
CA SER A 460 -0.99 -11.91 -12.88
C SER A 460 -0.93 -13.21 -12.05
N SER A 461 -0.89 -14.34 -12.73
CA SER A 461 -0.78 -15.69 -12.20
C SER A 461 0.10 -16.49 -13.16
N PRO A 462 1.43 -16.27 -13.16
CA PRO A 462 2.34 -17.03 -13.98
C PRO A 462 2.24 -18.51 -13.63
N ASP A 463 2.25 -19.35 -14.67
CA ASP A 463 2.34 -20.79 -14.48
C ASP A 463 3.76 -21.14 -14.03
N LEU A 464 3.92 -21.36 -12.72
CA LEU A 464 5.20 -21.68 -12.11
C LEU A 464 5.64 -23.12 -12.36
N ALA A 465 4.80 -23.99 -12.94
CA ALA A 465 5.17 -25.37 -13.26
C ALA A 465 6.25 -25.45 -14.35
N LYS A 466 6.41 -24.39 -15.15
CA LYS A 466 7.48 -24.25 -16.15
C LYS A 466 8.87 -24.09 -15.52
N PHE A 467 8.94 -23.57 -14.30
CA PHE A 467 10.18 -23.50 -13.51
C PHE A 467 10.35 -24.80 -12.73
N SER A 468 10.57 -25.89 -13.48
CA SER A 468 10.66 -27.27 -12.98
C SER A 468 12.00 -27.63 -12.34
N SER A 469 12.92 -26.66 -12.23
CA SER A 469 14.13 -26.79 -11.42
C SER A 469 13.76 -26.83 -9.93
N PHE A 470 14.22 -27.88 -9.25
CA PHE A 470 14.25 -27.93 -7.79
C PHE A 470 15.69 -27.63 -7.32
N PRO A 471 15.91 -26.65 -6.42
CA PRO A 471 14.97 -25.60 -6.00
C PRO A 471 14.63 -24.61 -7.13
N ARG A 472 13.47 -23.94 -7.03
CA ARG A 472 13.09 -22.86 -7.96
C ARG A 472 13.92 -21.61 -7.64
N LEU A 473 14.41 -20.94 -8.67
CA LEU A 473 15.33 -19.81 -8.54
C LEU A 473 14.75 -18.57 -9.24
N PHE A 474 14.55 -17.51 -8.48
CA PHE A 474 14.00 -16.23 -8.95
C PHE A 474 14.96 -15.09 -8.62
N LEU A 475 14.88 -13.95 -9.32
CA LEU A 475 15.56 -12.72 -8.91
C LEU A 475 14.59 -11.54 -8.81
N THR A 476 14.74 -10.66 -7.81
CA THR A 476 13.95 -9.43 -7.67
C THR A 476 14.83 -8.18 -7.54
N HIS A 477 14.28 -7.04 -7.92
CA HIS A 477 14.82 -5.72 -7.61
C HIS A 477 14.21 -5.10 -6.33
N MET A 478 13.15 -5.65 -5.76
CA MET A 478 12.40 -5.02 -4.65
C MET A 478 13.15 -5.00 -3.30
N PRO A 479 12.89 -4.01 -2.42
CA PRO A 479 13.42 -3.98 -1.05
C PRO A 479 12.83 -5.10 -0.20
N LEU A 480 13.56 -5.54 0.84
CA LEU A 480 13.13 -6.67 1.67
C LEU A 480 11.78 -6.38 2.36
N THR A 481 11.54 -5.13 2.74
CA THR A 481 10.28 -4.65 3.32
C THR A 481 9.07 -4.89 2.41
N ALA A 482 9.22 -4.73 1.09
CA ALA A 482 8.15 -4.99 0.12
C ALA A 482 7.86 -6.50 -0.04
N MET A 483 8.85 -7.37 0.20
CA MET A 483 8.68 -8.82 0.16
C MET A 483 8.27 -9.42 1.51
N HIS A 484 8.57 -8.73 2.62
CA HIS A 484 8.46 -9.23 3.98
C HIS A 484 7.09 -9.86 4.29
N GLU A 485 5.97 -9.18 4.02
CA GLU A 485 4.64 -9.72 4.32
C GLU A 485 4.27 -11.03 3.58
N THR A 486 4.91 -11.33 2.45
CA THR A 486 4.63 -12.55 1.66
C THR A 486 5.61 -13.68 1.96
N LEU A 487 6.76 -13.35 2.55
CA LEU A 487 7.78 -14.33 2.93
C LEU A 487 7.87 -14.53 4.46
N LYS A 488 7.08 -13.80 5.25
CA LYS A 488 7.12 -13.74 6.72
C LYS A 488 7.03 -15.10 7.42
N GLU A 489 6.28 -16.02 6.82
CA GLU A 489 6.01 -17.37 7.34
C GLU A 489 6.61 -18.48 6.48
N SER A 490 7.37 -18.11 5.42
CA SER A 490 7.98 -19.08 4.51
C SER A 490 9.47 -19.24 4.81
N PRO A 491 10.01 -20.48 4.84
CA PRO A 491 11.43 -20.71 5.08
C PRO A 491 12.31 -20.47 3.83
N CYS A 492 11.78 -19.87 2.75
CA CYS A 492 12.52 -19.49 1.53
C CYS A 492 13.86 -18.82 1.86
N LYS A 493 14.87 -19.07 1.03
CA LYS A 493 16.19 -18.44 1.16
C LYS A 493 16.30 -17.20 0.30
N ILE A 494 16.72 -16.08 0.89
CA ILE A 494 16.84 -14.80 0.21
C ILE A 494 18.31 -14.35 0.18
N VAL A 495 18.87 -14.10 -1.00
CA VAL A 495 20.27 -13.69 -1.19
C VAL A 495 20.32 -12.30 -1.85
N GLY A 496 20.71 -11.28 -1.08
CA GLY A 496 20.49 -9.88 -1.46
C GLY A 496 21.72 -9.11 -1.95
N THR A 497 21.58 -8.50 -3.12
CA THR A 497 22.17 -7.22 -3.53
C THR A 497 21.01 -6.25 -3.92
N VAL A 498 21.22 -4.95 -4.20
CA VAL A 498 20.21 -3.94 -3.79
C VAL A 498 19.77 -2.88 -4.83
N TYR A 499 18.48 -2.76 -5.23
CA TYR A 499 17.70 -1.55 -5.68
C TYR A 499 16.58 -1.96 -6.67
N TYR A 500 15.32 -1.51 -6.59
CA TYR A 500 14.77 -0.14 -6.59
C TYR A 500 14.24 0.39 -5.24
N GLY A 501 14.15 1.71 -5.12
CA GLY A 501 13.67 2.43 -3.92
C GLY A 501 14.70 3.45 -3.42
N PRO A 502 14.47 4.13 -2.29
CA PRO A 502 15.52 4.92 -1.64
C PRO A 502 16.71 4.00 -1.32
N PHE A 503 17.81 4.17 -2.06
CA PHE A 503 19.00 3.31 -2.09
C PHE A 503 19.44 2.84 -0.70
N TRP A 504 19.46 3.76 0.25
CA TRP A 504 19.87 3.56 1.63
C TRP A 504 18.94 2.61 2.39
N GLU A 505 17.62 2.78 2.26
CA GLU A 505 16.64 1.96 2.98
C GLU A 505 16.62 0.53 2.45
N HIS A 506 16.82 0.33 1.15
CA HIS A 506 16.94 -1.01 0.57
C HIS A 506 18.19 -1.73 1.14
N HIS A 507 19.36 -1.08 1.13
CA HIS A 507 20.58 -1.63 1.74
C HIS A 507 20.39 -1.93 3.23
N LEU A 508 19.81 -0.99 3.97
CA LEU A 508 19.53 -1.15 5.39
C LEU A 508 18.50 -2.25 5.67
N SER A 509 17.53 -2.48 4.78
CA SER A 509 16.51 -3.52 4.94
C SER A 509 17.10 -4.92 4.86
N TYR A 510 17.90 -5.23 3.84
CA TYR A 510 18.56 -6.53 3.72
C TYR A 510 19.71 -6.69 4.73
N TRP A 511 20.44 -5.62 5.04
CA TRP A 511 21.46 -5.65 6.11
C TRP A 511 20.83 -6.00 7.47
N LYS A 512 19.81 -5.27 7.92
CA LYS A 512 19.08 -5.57 9.16
C LYS A 512 18.45 -6.95 9.12
N GLY A 513 17.77 -7.31 8.02
CA GLY A 513 17.18 -8.63 7.84
C GLY A 513 18.21 -9.77 7.97
N SER A 514 19.45 -9.57 7.49
CA SER A 514 20.53 -10.56 7.67
C SER A 514 21.09 -10.63 9.10
N LEU A 515 20.94 -9.58 9.90
CA LEU A 515 21.28 -9.60 11.33
C LEU A 515 20.15 -10.22 12.17
N GLU A 516 18.91 -9.94 11.80
CA GLU A 516 17.70 -10.43 12.48
C GLU A 516 17.42 -11.91 12.16
N ASN A 517 17.66 -12.35 10.92
CA ASN A 517 17.38 -13.71 10.46
C ASN A 517 18.43 -14.24 9.47
N HIS A 518 19.65 -14.44 9.98
CA HIS A 518 20.83 -14.91 9.21
C HIS A 518 20.66 -16.27 8.51
N ASN A 519 19.72 -17.12 8.95
CA ASN A 519 19.44 -18.42 8.33
C ASN A 519 18.60 -18.32 7.05
N HIS A 520 17.84 -17.25 6.88
CA HIS A 520 16.94 -17.05 5.72
C HIS A 520 17.29 -15.82 4.87
N VAL A 521 18.15 -14.90 5.36
CA VAL A 521 18.58 -13.70 4.63
C VAL A 521 20.11 -13.59 4.61
N LEU A 522 20.72 -13.81 3.45
CA LEU A 522 22.15 -13.59 3.21
C LEU A 522 22.38 -12.23 2.55
N PHE A 523 23.09 -11.33 3.24
CA PHE A 523 23.61 -10.09 2.66
C PHE A 523 25.05 -10.26 2.17
N MET A 524 25.30 -9.92 0.89
CA MET A 524 26.62 -10.00 0.26
C MET A 524 27.00 -8.64 -0.34
N ARG A 525 28.27 -8.24 -0.21
CA ARG A 525 28.79 -7.00 -0.81
C ARG A 525 29.54 -7.31 -2.10
N TYR A 526 29.29 -6.52 -3.16
CA TYR A 526 29.94 -6.71 -4.46
C TYR A 526 31.46 -6.51 -4.37
N GLU A 527 31.91 -5.61 -3.49
CA GLU A 527 33.30 -5.37 -3.15
C GLU A 527 33.97 -6.61 -2.56
N GLU A 528 33.26 -7.36 -1.71
CA GLU A 528 33.74 -8.62 -1.12
C GLU A 528 33.71 -9.76 -2.15
N MET A 529 32.68 -9.83 -3.00
CA MET A 529 32.66 -10.80 -4.09
C MET A 529 33.87 -10.60 -5.02
N LYS A 530 34.26 -9.35 -5.30
CA LYS A 530 35.41 -9.04 -6.16
C LYS A 530 36.76 -9.23 -5.47
N SER A 531 36.89 -8.84 -4.20
CA SER A 531 38.17 -8.89 -3.46
C SER A 531 38.46 -10.23 -2.79
N LYS A 532 37.41 -11.01 -2.47
CA LYS A 532 37.48 -12.30 -1.78
C LYS A 532 36.51 -13.32 -2.41
N PRO A 533 36.64 -13.63 -3.72
CA PRO A 533 35.68 -14.47 -4.44
C PRO A 533 35.56 -15.88 -3.84
N ARG A 534 36.66 -16.51 -3.42
CA ARG A 534 36.66 -17.83 -2.77
C ARG A 534 35.89 -17.84 -1.44
N ASP A 535 36.06 -16.80 -0.62
CA ASP A 535 35.35 -16.71 0.67
C ASP A 535 33.85 -16.49 0.45
N GLN A 536 33.48 -15.64 -0.51
CA GLN A 536 32.07 -15.33 -0.78
C GLN A 536 31.32 -16.48 -1.46
N ILE A 537 31.95 -17.24 -2.38
CA ILE A 537 31.29 -18.40 -2.98
C ILE A 537 31.08 -19.53 -1.97
N LYS A 538 32.04 -19.78 -1.06
CA LYS A 538 31.85 -20.73 0.04
C LYS A 538 30.72 -20.29 0.97
N ARG A 539 30.73 -19.03 1.42
CA ARG A 539 29.67 -18.46 2.27
C ARG A 539 28.27 -18.52 1.63
N LEU A 540 28.18 -18.37 0.30
CA LEU A 540 26.94 -18.57 -0.45
C LEU A 540 26.54 -20.06 -0.48
N ALA A 541 27.49 -20.96 -0.72
CA ALA A 541 27.27 -22.40 -0.75
C ALA A 541 26.80 -22.93 0.62
N ASP A 542 27.46 -22.51 1.71
CA ASP A 542 27.06 -22.82 3.09
C ASP A 542 25.62 -22.37 3.36
N PHE A 543 25.28 -21.11 3.01
CA PHE A 543 23.93 -20.56 3.19
C PHE A 543 22.87 -21.30 2.34
N LEU A 544 23.24 -21.88 1.21
CA LEU A 544 22.34 -22.67 0.36
C LEU A 544 22.25 -24.15 0.77
N ASP A 545 22.79 -24.53 1.94
CA ASP A 545 22.93 -25.91 2.46
C ASP A 545 23.76 -26.83 1.53
N CYS A 546 24.70 -26.26 0.78
CA CYS A 546 25.62 -27.00 -0.08
C CYS A 546 27.10 -26.63 0.17
N PRO A 547 27.63 -26.75 1.40
CA PRO A 547 29.04 -26.47 1.69
C PRO A 547 29.97 -27.26 0.77
N PHE A 548 31.16 -26.70 0.49
CA PHE A 548 32.21 -27.44 -0.22
C PHE A 548 32.85 -28.49 0.71
N THR A 549 33.17 -29.68 0.19
CA THR A 549 33.99 -30.64 0.92
C THR A 549 35.47 -30.26 0.84
N LYS A 550 36.30 -30.79 1.74
CA LYS A 550 37.75 -30.52 1.71
C LYS A 550 38.39 -31.01 0.41
N GLU A 551 37.91 -32.14 -0.09
CA GLU A 551 38.35 -32.75 -1.33
C GLU A 551 38.00 -31.86 -2.54
N GLU A 552 36.82 -31.22 -2.57
CA GLU A 552 36.44 -30.23 -3.60
C GLU A 552 37.25 -28.92 -3.51
N GLU A 553 37.66 -28.53 -2.30
CA GLU A 553 38.54 -27.37 -2.11
C GLU A 553 39.97 -27.64 -2.58
N GLU A 554 40.48 -28.85 -2.30
CA GLU A 554 41.82 -29.32 -2.68
C GLU A 554 41.92 -29.70 -4.17
N SER A 555 40.83 -30.20 -4.79
CA SER A 555 40.76 -30.49 -6.22
C SER A 555 40.74 -29.23 -7.10
N GLY A 556 40.40 -28.07 -6.53
CA GLY A 556 40.27 -26.81 -7.24
C GLY A 556 38.86 -26.49 -7.75
N SER A 557 37.83 -27.27 -7.41
CA SER A 557 36.47 -27.06 -7.93
C SER A 557 35.83 -25.73 -7.54
N VAL A 558 36.30 -25.10 -6.46
CA VAL A 558 35.97 -23.69 -6.13
C VAL A 558 36.47 -22.73 -7.22
N ASP A 559 37.68 -22.93 -7.74
CA ASP A 559 38.26 -22.09 -8.79
C ASP A 559 37.62 -22.35 -10.15
N GLU A 560 37.27 -23.60 -10.45
CA GLU A 560 36.56 -23.98 -11.68
C GLU A 560 35.21 -23.26 -11.80
N ILE A 561 34.42 -23.19 -10.71
CA ILE A 561 33.15 -22.46 -10.70
C ILE A 561 33.38 -20.95 -10.83
N LEU A 562 34.41 -20.41 -10.17
CA LEU A 562 34.74 -18.98 -10.25
C LEU A 562 35.20 -18.56 -11.66
N ASP A 563 35.97 -19.42 -12.34
CA ASP A 563 36.39 -19.19 -13.73
C ASP A 563 35.21 -19.30 -14.70
N LEU A 564 34.40 -20.36 -14.59
CA LEU A 564 33.16 -20.55 -15.37
C LEU A 564 32.21 -19.35 -15.22
N CYS A 565 31.99 -18.88 -13.99
CA CYS A 565 31.13 -17.73 -13.69
C CYS A 565 31.80 -16.37 -13.92
N SER A 566 33.06 -16.33 -14.38
CA SER A 566 33.76 -15.06 -14.59
C SER A 566 33.10 -14.25 -15.71
N LEU A 567 33.03 -12.92 -15.53
CA LEU A 567 32.46 -12.04 -16.55
C LEU A 567 33.18 -12.14 -17.90
N ARG A 568 34.49 -12.47 -17.89
CA ARG A 568 35.28 -12.74 -19.09
C ARG A 568 34.76 -13.97 -19.83
N ASN A 569 34.64 -15.11 -19.14
CA ASN A 569 34.25 -16.36 -19.79
C ASN A 569 32.79 -16.30 -20.23
N LEU A 570 31.87 -15.87 -19.34
CA LEU A 570 30.45 -15.71 -19.70
C LEU A 570 30.25 -14.79 -20.91
N SER A 571 30.90 -13.61 -20.97
CA SER A 571 30.76 -12.70 -22.12
C SER A 571 31.40 -13.21 -23.42
N SER A 572 32.30 -14.20 -23.33
CA SER A 572 32.94 -14.82 -24.50
C SER A 572 32.08 -15.90 -25.16
N LEU A 573 31.06 -16.43 -24.46
CA LEU A 573 30.14 -17.44 -24.99
C LEU A 573 29.25 -16.89 -26.10
N GLU A 574 29.00 -17.68 -27.14
CA GLU A 574 28.30 -17.22 -28.34
C GLU A 574 26.83 -16.86 -28.07
N ILE A 575 26.19 -17.58 -27.14
CA ILE A 575 24.85 -17.32 -26.60
C ILE A 575 24.74 -15.90 -26.00
N ASN A 576 25.84 -15.37 -25.45
CA ASN A 576 25.89 -14.08 -24.78
C ASN A 576 26.28 -12.92 -25.70
N LYS A 577 26.73 -13.20 -26.93
CA LYS A 577 27.03 -12.20 -27.96
C LYS A 577 25.86 -11.93 -28.90
N THR A 578 25.13 -12.99 -29.27
CA THR A 578 24.22 -13.00 -30.43
C THR A 578 22.74 -12.90 -30.07
N GLN A 579 22.34 -13.35 -28.87
CA GLN A 579 20.94 -13.45 -28.48
C GLN A 579 20.45 -12.25 -27.65
N LYS A 580 19.13 -12.23 -27.43
CA LYS A 580 18.36 -11.21 -26.71
C LYS A 580 17.37 -11.87 -25.76
N THR A 581 17.16 -11.25 -24.60
CA THR A 581 16.03 -11.53 -23.69
C THR A 581 15.30 -10.21 -23.46
N ASN A 582 13.96 -10.22 -23.48
CA ASN A 582 13.12 -9.02 -23.30
C ASN A 582 13.54 -7.80 -24.16
N ASN A 583 13.88 -8.04 -25.44
CA ASN A 583 14.40 -7.04 -26.38
C ASN A 583 15.76 -6.40 -26.02
N VAL A 584 16.46 -6.89 -25.00
CA VAL A 584 17.82 -6.44 -24.62
C VAL A 584 18.86 -7.43 -25.14
N ASP A 585 19.88 -6.93 -25.85
CA ASP A 585 21.05 -7.74 -26.27
C ASP A 585 21.78 -8.32 -25.06
N HIS A 586 22.07 -9.63 -25.06
CA HIS A 586 22.78 -10.28 -23.94
C HIS A 586 24.13 -9.61 -23.62
N LYS A 587 24.84 -9.11 -24.64
CA LYS A 587 26.10 -8.37 -24.51
C LYS A 587 25.99 -7.14 -23.60
N SER A 588 24.81 -6.52 -23.48
CA SER A 588 24.56 -5.31 -22.68
C SER A 588 24.60 -5.56 -21.16
N TYR A 589 24.47 -6.82 -20.73
CA TYR A 589 24.58 -7.23 -19.33
C TYR A 589 26.03 -7.40 -18.86
N PHE A 590 26.99 -7.52 -19.78
CA PHE A 590 28.41 -7.72 -19.46
C PHE A 590 29.15 -6.39 -19.54
N ARG A 591 29.65 -5.93 -18.37
CA ARG A 591 30.36 -4.65 -18.19
C ARG A 591 31.68 -4.90 -17.46
N LYS A 592 32.59 -3.93 -17.47
CA LYS A 592 33.91 -4.03 -16.80
C LYS A 592 33.83 -4.34 -15.29
N GLY A 593 32.75 -3.93 -14.63
CA GLY A 593 32.49 -4.29 -13.22
C GLY A 593 33.52 -3.71 -12.24
N GLU A 594 33.95 -2.47 -12.45
CA GLU A 594 34.95 -1.78 -11.63
C GLU A 594 34.32 -1.13 -10.39
N VAL A 595 34.89 -1.43 -9.22
CA VAL A 595 34.43 -0.91 -7.91
C VAL A 595 34.91 0.54 -7.79
N GLY A 596 34.00 1.45 -7.42
CA GLY A 596 34.32 2.87 -7.30
C GLY A 596 34.42 3.64 -8.63
N ASP A 597 34.24 2.99 -9.79
CA ASP A 597 34.36 3.60 -11.13
C ASP A 597 33.44 4.82 -11.33
N TRP A 598 32.33 4.89 -10.58
CA TRP A 598 31.46 6.07 -10.56
C TRP A 598 32.19 7.38 -10.24
N LYS A 599 33.29 7.32 -9.46
CA LYS A 599 34.12 8.49 -9.12
C LYS A 599 34.79 9.11 -10.36
N ASN A 600 35.04 8.32 -11.41
CA ASN A 600 35.58 8.82 -12.69
C ASN A 600 34.57 9.67 -13.49
N TYR A 601 33.29 9.65 -13.12
CA TYR A 601 32.20 10.33 -13.84
C TYR A 601 31.64 11.55 -13.10
N LEU A 602 32.13 11.86 -11.89
CA LEU A 602 31.64 12.93 -11.03
C LEU A 602 32.76 13.92 -10.68
N THR A 603 32.38 15.16 -10.32
CA THR A 603 33.36 16.11 -9.77
C THR A 603 33.72 15.74 -8.33
N PRO A 604 34.90 16.16 -7.81
CA PRO A 604 35.27 15.93 -6.42
C PRO A 604 34.25 16.49 -5.42
N GLU A 605 33.53 17.55 -5.77
CA GLU A 605 32.46 18.13 -4.94
C GLU A 605 31.23 17.21 -4.89
N MET A 606 30.86 16.60 -6.01
CA MET A 606 29.77 15.63 -6.10
C MET A 606 30.12 14.32 -5.39
N GLU A 607 31.38 13.87 -5.51
CA GLU A 607 31.93 12.73 -4.77
C GLU A 607 31.83 12.95 -3.26
N ASN A 608 32.41 14.05 -2.75
CA ASN A 608 32.34 14.38 -1.32
C ASN A 608 30.90 14.49 -0.81
N LYS A 609 29.99 15.06 -1.62
CA LYS A 609 28.57 15.16 -1.26
C LYS A 609 27.89 13.79 -1.18
N ILE A 610 28.23 12.86 -2.08
CA ILE A 610 27.73 11.47 -2.03
C ILE A 610 28.30 10.75 -0.81
N ASP A 611 29.60 10.86 -0.53
CA ASP A 611 30.24 10.24 0.64
C ASP A 611 29.67 10.78 1.96
N MET A 612 29.31 12.07 2.03
CA MET A 612 28.56 12.64 3.17
C MET A 612 27.15 12.05 3.31
N ILE A 613 26.40 11.89 2.21
CA ILE A 613 25.06 11.29 2.22
C ILE A 613 25.13 9.81 2.62
N ILE A 614 26.12 9.06 2.14
CA ILE A 614 26.40 7.67 2.56
C ILE A 614 26.56 7.61 4.08
N GLN A 615 27.41 8.47 4.65
CA GLN A 615 27.68 8.50 6.08
C GLN A 615 26.44 8.88 6.90
N GLU A 616 25.68 9.91 6.49
CA GLU A 616 24.45 10.34 7.16
C GLU A 616 23.40 9.22 7.15
N LYS A 617 23.15 8.61 5.99
CA LYS A 617 22.05 7.64 5.81
C LYS A 617 22.35 6.27 6.40
N LEU A 618 23.61 5.89 6.53
CA LEU A 618 24.02 4.64 7.17
C LEU A 618 24.43 4.81 8.64
N GLN A 619 24.36 6.03 9.18
CA GLN A 619 24.77 6.31 10.56
C GLN A 619 24.01 5.43 11.56
N GLY A 620 24.75 4.80 12.47
CA GLY A 620 24.17 3.92 13.51
C GLY A 620 23.75 2.52 13.03
N SER A 621 23.79 2.22 11.72
CA SER A 621 23.42 0.90 11.20
C SER A 621 24.47 -0.20 11.36
N GLY A 622 25.73 0.18 11.59
CA GLY A 622 26.89 -0.72 11.54
C GLY A 622 27.40 -1.03 10.13
N LEU A 623 26.61 -0.80 9.08
CA LEU A 623 27.02 -0.98 7.69
C LEU A 623 28.00 0.13 7.27
N LYS A 624 29.07 -0.25 6.57
CA LYS A 624 30.10 0.64 6.03
C LYS A 624 30.51 0.18 4.63
N PHE A 625 30.78 1.16 3.77
CA PHE A 625 31.35 1.02 2.43
C PHE A 625 32.77 1.61 2.44
#